data_AF-A0A5B9WER2-F1
#
_entry.id   AF-A0A5B9WER2-F1
#
_cell.length_a   1.000
_cell.length_b   1.000
_cell.length_c   1.000
_cell.angle_alpha   90.00
_cell.angle_beta   90.00
_cell.angle_gamma   90.00
#
_symmetry.space_group_name_H-M   'P 1'
#
loop_
_entity.id
_entity.type
_entity.pdbx_description
1 polymer ?
#
loop_
_entity_poly.entity_id
_entity_poly.type
_entity_poly.pdbx_seq_one_letter_code
_entity_poly.pdbx_strand_id
1 'polypeptide(L)'
;MRGRHAGIFAMSCALATAAAGCDRAAPAAPAASEPAGREELEARVKALEGLIPDQSHIMADVSEHFTNLWFAGRAGNWPLADFYLSETKAHLRWAVRRIPVRKDNQGHDVVLGNILEAFENTQLTQLKQAVDRKDGPGFERLYRESLTVCYSCHKASDKPYLKPRVPDEPASRIITFDPNAPAP
;
A
#
# COMPACT_ATOMS: atom_id res chain seq x y z
N MET A 1 75.80 23.33 17.86
CA MET A 1 76.76 23.35 16.73
C MET A 1 76.19 22.41 15.68
N ARG A 2 75.44 22.84 14.65
CA ARG A 2 75.79 23.67 13.48
C ARG A 2 77.15 23.30 12.86
N GLY A 3 77.09 22.64 11.71
CA GLY A 3 78.19 22.42 10.78
C GLY A 3 77.63 22.05 9.41
N ARG A 4 77.43 23.06 8.55
CA ARG A 4 77.18 22.93 7.10
C ARG A 4 78.52 22.58 6.42
N HIS A 5 78.48 22.04 5.20
CA HIS A 5 79.24 22.45 3.99
C HIS A 5 79.07 21.34 2.91
N ALA A 6 78.41 21.66 1.78
CA ALA A 6 78.98 21.89 0.44
C ALA A 6 79.42 20.55 -0.22
N GLY A 7 78.83 20.03 -1.30
CA GLY A 7 78.35 20.64 -2.55
C GLY A 7 79.40 20.36 -3.64
N ILE A 8 79.04 19.68 -4.74
CA ILE A 8 79.53 19.86 -6.14
C ILE A 8 79.03 18.71 -7.07
N PHE A 9 78.39 19.14 -8.17
CA PHE A 9 78.23 18.60 -9.53
C PHE A 9 78.04 17.09 -9.81
N ALA A 10 76.98 16.77 -10.57
CA ALA A 10 77.16 16.35 -11.98
C ALA A 10 75.83 16.38 -12.76
N MET A 11 75.92 16.92 -13.96
CA MET A 11 74.92 17.04 -15.00
C MET A 11 74.53 15.66 -15.55
N SER A 12 73.23 15.37 -15.68
CA SER A 12 72.75 14.27 -16.55
C SER A 12 71.32 14.50 -17.00
N CYS A 13 71.21 14.53 -18.32
CA CYS A 13 70.06 14.71 -19.19
C CYS A 13 68.95 13.68 -18.92
N ALA A 14 67.68 14.09 -18.85
CA ALA A 14 66.55 13.18 -19.05
C ALA A 14 65.28 13.90 -19.53
N LEU A 15 64.99 13.66 -20.80
CA LEU A 15 63.69 13.61 -21.50
C LEU A 15 62.62 14.67 -21.16
N ALA A 16 62.41 15.57 -22.12
CA ALA A 16 61.13 16.27 -22.27
C ALA A 16 60.06 15.28 -22.77
N THR A 17 59.12 14.90 -21.89
CA THR A 17 57.84 14.32 -22.29
C THR A 17 56.82 15.46 -22.37
N ALA A 18 56.50 15.87 -23.60
CA ALA A 18 55.34 16.72 -23.85
C ALA A 18 54.07 15.87 -23.65
N ALA A 19 53.47 15.94 -22.47
CA ALA A 19 52.11 15.48 -22.27
C ALA A 19 51.16 16.53 -22.87
N ALA A 20 50.68 16.27 -24.08
CA ALA A 20 49.50 16.95 -24.62
C ALA A 20 48.27 16.47 -23.81
N GLY A 21 48.07 17.08 -22.64
CA GLY A 21 46.87 16.92 -21.85
C GLY A 21 45.70 17.56 -22.59
N CYS A 22 44.78 16.74 -23.10
CA CYS A 22 43.46 17.20 -23.49
C CYS A 22 42.70 17.58 -22.20
N ASP A 23 42.86 18.81 -21.73
CA ASP A 23 42.01 19.40 -20.70
C ASP A 23 40.64 19.72 -21.30
N ARG A 24 39.83 18.68 -21.54
CA ARG A 24 38.38 18.84 -21.48
C ARG A 24 38.00 18.74 -20.01
N ALA A 25 37.74 19.89 -19.40
CA ALA A 25 37.08 19.95 -18.10
C ALA A 25 35.88 19.02 -18.11
N ALA A 26 35.87 18.03 -17.21
CA ALA A 26 34.69 17.20 -17.00
C ALA A 26 33.50 18.12 -16.71
N PRO A 27 32.31 17.87 -17.27
CA PRO A 27 31.14 18.63 -16.90
C PRO A 27 30.97 18.52 -15.39
N ALA A 28 30.88 19.67 -14.72
CA ALA A 28 30.63 19.70 -13.28
C ALA A 28 29.40 18.85 -12.99
N ALA A 29 29.55 17.87 -12.09
CA ALA A 29 28.40 17.15 -11.57
C ALA A 29 27.38 18.18 -11.06
N PRO A 30 26.07 17.99 -11.31
CA PRO A 30 25.08 18.90 -10.77
C PRO A 30 25.30 18.97 -9.25
N ALA A 31 25.44 20.19 -8.73
CA ALA A 31 25.58 20.41 -7.31
C ALA A 31 24.45 19.67 -6.60
N ALA A 32 24.80 18.83 -5.63
CA ALA A 32 23.80 18.22 -4.75
C ALA A 32 22.95 19.37 -4.19
N SER A 33 21.64 19.30 -4.40
CA SER A 33 20.72 20.29 -3.84
C SER A 33 20.95 20.38 -2.33
N GLU A 34 21.14 21.59 -1.81
CA GLU A 34 21.17 21.89 -0.37
C GLU A 34 20.02 21.14 0.34
N PRO A 35 20.22 20.63 1.56
CA PRO A 35 19.16 19.94 2.27
C PRO A 35 17.96 20.87 2.41
N ALA A 36 16.82 20.43 1.86
CA ALA A 36 15.56 21.17 1.91
C ALA A 36 15.29 21.66 3.33
N GLY A 37 15.04 22.97 3.47
CA GLY A 37 14.68 23.57 4.76
C GLY A 37 13.43 22.89 5.32
N ARG A 38 13.24 22.93 6.65
CA ARG A 38 12.10 22.28 7.32
C ARG A 38 10.75 22.66 6.70
N GLU A 39 10.57 23.93 6.34
CA GLU A 39 9.34 24.42 5.69
C GLU A 39 9.10 23.79 4.31
N GLU A 40 10.16 23.63 3.51
CA GLU A 40 10.07 22.96 2.22
C GLU A 40 9.72 21.47 2.40
N LEU A 41 10.31 20.81 3.41
CA LEU A 41 9.94 19.43 3.76
C LEU A 41 8.47 19.32 4.18
N GLU A 42 7.98 20.22 5.04
CA GLU A 42 6.58 20.26 5.47
C GLU A 42 5.64 20.51 4.28
N ALA A 43 5.98 21.43 3.38
CA ALA A 43 5.22 21.70 2.15
C ALA A 43 5.19 20.47 1.22
N ARG A 44 6.32 19.79 1.07
CA ARG A 44 6.42 18.55 0.27
C ARG A 44 5.62 17.41 0.88
N VAL A 45 5.65 17.23 2.21
CA VAL A 45 4.82 16.23 2.91
C VAL A 45 3.35 16.52 2.65
N LYS A 46 2.90 17.77 2.85
CA LYS A 46 1.52 18.16 2.58
C LYS A 46 1.11 17.92 1.13
N ALA A 47 2.00 18.19 0.17
CA ALA A 47 1.75 17.90 -1.24
C ALA A 47 1.60 16.39 -1.48
N LEU A 48 2.46 15.56 -0.89
CA LEU A 48 2.37 14.09 -0.99
C LEU A 48 1.11 13.54 -0.32
N GLU A 49 0.72 14.05 0.84
CA GLU A 49 -0.54 13.68 1.52
C GLU A 49 -1.77 13.97 0.65
N GLY A 50 -1.72 15.05 -0.15
CA GLY A 50 -2.75 15.39 -1.14
C GLY A 50 -2.83 14.43 -2.32
N LEU A 51 -1.77 13.65 -2.60
CA LEU A 51 -1.75 12.63 -3.66
C LEU A 51 -2.24 11.26 -3.20
N ILE A 52 -2.30 11.02 -1.88
CA ILE A 52 -2.77 9.74 -1.34
C ILE A 52 -4.28 9.58 -1.65
N PRO A 53 -4.70 8.44 -2.23
CA PRO A 53 -6.10 8.19 -2.53
C PRO A 53 -7.03 8.45 -1.34
N ASP A 54 -8.22 8.98 -1.64
CA ASP A 54 -9.30 9.07 -0.67
C ASP A 54 -9.86 7.68 -0.35
N GLN A 55 -10.57 7.57 0.79
CA GLN A 55 -11.31 6.37 1.18
C GLN A 55 -12.24 5.86 0.08
N SER A 56 -12.81 6.72 -0.78
CA SER A 56 -13.66 6.27 -1.89
C SER A 56 -12.95 5.32 -2.86
N HIS A 57 -11.68 5.60 -3.18
CA HIS A 57 -10.87 4.73 -4.03
C HIS A 57 -10.50 3.44 -3.30
N ILE A 58 -10.05 3.54 -2.05
CA ILE A 58 -9.69 2.38 -1.22
C ILE A 58 -10.90 1.45 -1.04
N MET A 59 -12.11 2.00 -0.91
CA MET A 59 -13.34 1.20 -0.79
C MET A 59 -13.74 0.51 -2.10
N ALA A 60 -13.28 1.00 -3.27
CA ALA A 60 -13.42 0.27 -4.52
C ALA A 60 -12.55 -1.00 -4.50
N ASP A 61 -11.32 -0.92 -3.98
CA ASP A 61 -10.44 -2.09 -3.82
C ASP A 61 -11.03 -3.09 -2.81
N VAL A 62 -11.56 -2.61 -1.67
CA VAL A 62 -12.30 -3.46 -0.72
C VAL A 62 -13.45 -4.18 -1.42
N SER A 63 -14.22 -3.47 -2.27
CA SER A 63 -15.32 -4.06 -3.03
C SER A 63 -14.83 -5.14 -4.00
N GLU A 64 -13.71 -4.92 -4.70
CA GLU A 64 -13.12 -5.90 -5.60
C GLU A 64 -12.69 -7.16 -4.85
N HIS A 65 -11.88 -7.00 -3.80
CA HIS A 65 -11.37 -8.14 -3.03
C HIS A 65 -12.49 -8.92 -2.35
N PHE A 66 -13.44 -8.24 -1.72
CA PHE A 66 -14.55 -8.91 -1.05
C PHE A 66 -15.51 -9.56 -2.06
N THR A 67 -15.65 -9.03 -3.28
CA THR A 67 -16.38 -9.69 -4.36
C THR A 67 -15.67 -10.97 -4.79
N ASN A 68 -14.37 -10.91 -5.04
CA ASN A 68 -13.61 -12.08 -5.49
C ASN A 68 -13.47 -13.15 -4.40
N LEU A 69 -13.46 -12.75 -3.12
CA LEU A 69 -13.56 -13.66 -1.97
C LEU A 69 -14.80 -14.56 -2.05
N TRP A 70 -15.97 -13.99 -2.38
CA TRP A 70 -17.21 -14.76 -2.52
C TRP A 70 -17.06 -15.89 -3.53
N PHE A 71 -16.58 -15.56 -4.73
CA PHE A 71 -16.44 -16.53 -5.82
C PHE A 71 -15.33 -17.56 -5.54
N ALA A 72 -14.20 -17.15 -4.98
CA ALA A 72 -13.13 -18.06 -4.58
C ALA A 72 -13.60 -19.06 -3.51
N GLY A 73 -14.30 -18.59 -2.48
CA GLY A 73 -14.85 -19.46 -1.43
C GLY A 73 -15.94 -20.41 -1.95
N ARG A 74 -16.83 -19.92 -2.82
CA ARG A 74 -17.85 -20.75 -3.48
C ARG A 74 -17.26 -21.83 -4.39
N ALA A 75 -16.13 -21.54 -5.04
CA ALA A 75 -15.41 -22.51 -5.87
C ALA A 75 -14.55 -23.49 -5.05
N GLY A 76 -14.47 -23.32 -3.72
CA GLY A 76 -13.57 -24.11 -2.88
C GLY A 76 -12.09 -23.83 -3.14
N ASN A 77 -11.77 -22.69 -3.77
CA ASN A 77 -10.40 -22.24 -3.97
C ASN A 77 -9.91 -21.51 -2.72
N TRP A 78 -9.66 -22.29 -1.66
CA TRP A 78 -9.33 -21.79 -0.34
C TRP A 78 -8.07 -20.92 -0.27
N PRO A 79 -6.97 -21.22 -0.99
CA PRO A 79 -5.82 -20.31 -1.03
C PRO A 79 -6.16 -18.94 -1.62
N LEU A 80 -6.96 -18.91 -2.69
CA LEU A 80 -7.40 -17.65 -3.30
C LEU A 80 -8.41 -16.91 -2.41
N ALA A 81 -9.28 -17.64 -1.70
CA ALA A 81 -10.17 -17.05 -0.71
C ALA A 81 -9.39 -16.43 0.46
N ASP A 82 -8.37 -17.11 0.99
CA ASP A 82 -7.52 -16.57 2.06
C ASP A 82 -6.77 -15.31 1.63
N PHE A 83 -6.27 -15.30 0.39
CA PHE A 83 -5.67 -14.12 -0.23
C PHE A 83 -6.65 -12.93 -0.26
N TYR A 84 -7.84 -13.10 -0.85
CA TYR A 84 -8.79 -12.00 -0.96
C TYR A 84 -9.39 -11.55 0.38
N LEU A 85 -9.50 -12.45 1.36
CA LEU A 85 -9.87 -12.07 2.73
C LEU A 85 -8.79 -11.20 3.38
N SER A 86 -7.51 -11.57 3.20
CA SER A 86 -6.37 -10.80 3.70
C SER A 86 -6.30 -9.41 3.05
N GLU A 87 -6.47 -9.33 1.73
CA GLU A 87 -6.53 -8.07 0.99
C GLU A 87 -7.69 -7.19 1.44
N THR A 88 -8.89 -7.77 1.61
CA THR A 88 -10.05 -7.05 2.16
C THR A 88 -9.71 -6.42 3.51
N LYS A 89 -9.12 -7.20 4.43
CA LYS A 89 -8.76 -6.72 5.77
C LYS A 89 -7.69 -5.61 5.72
N ALA A 90 -6.67 -5.77 4.87
CA ALA A 90 -5.62 -4.77 4.70
C ALA A 90 -6.17 -3.44 4.18
N HIS A 91 -7.08 -3.47 3.20
CA HIS A 91 -7.66 -2.28 2.60
C HIS A 91 -8.69 -1.60 3.51
N LEU A 92 -9.46 -2.35 4.31
CA LEU A 92 -10.30 -1.76 5.36
C LEU A 92 -9.47 -1.00 6.40
N ARG A 93 -8.35 -1.57 6.84
CA ARG A 93 -7.39 -0.89 7.74
C ARG A 93 -6.79 0.35 7.10
N TRP A 94 -6.44 0.29 5.81
CA TRP A 94 -5.93 1.44 5.07
C TRP A 94 -6.98 2.55 4.98
N ALA A 95 -8.22 2.22 4.63
CA ALA A 95 -9.32 3.17 4.60
C ALA A 95 -9.45 3.88 5.95
N VAL A 96 -9.57 3.14 7.06
CA VAL A 96 -9.68 3.75 8.40
C VAL A 96 -8.46 4.59 8.77
N ARG A 97 -7.22 4.18 8.43
CA ARG A 97 -6.04 5.04 8.65
C ARG A 97 -6.10 6.34 7.85
N ARG A 98 -6.68 6.32 6.64
CA ARG A 98 -6.77 7.51 5.76
C ARG A 98 -7.72 8.57 6.32
N ILE A 99 -8.88 8.15 6.86
CA ILE A 99 -9.85 9.03 7.54
C ILE A 99 -10.40 8.27 8.76
N PRO A 100 -9.79 8.40 9.95
CA PRO A 100 -10.14 7.60 11.12
C PRO A 100 -11.44 8.05 11.79
N VAL A 101 -11.77 9.33 11.65
CA VAL A 101 -12.98 9.94 12.21
C VAL A 101 -13.75 10.62 11.09
N ARG A 102 -15.03 10.26 10.96
CA ARG A 102 -15.99 10.93 10.08
C ARG A 102 -16.92 11.80 10.91
N LYS A 103 -17.56 12.76 10.27
CA LYS A 103 -18.70 13.49 10.84
C LYS A 103 -19.99 12.91 10.31
N ASP A 104 -20.94 12.66 11.19
CA ASP A 104 -22.31 12.37 10.79
C ASP A 104 -23.06 13.65 10.38
N ASN A 105 -24.33 13.53 9.97
CA ASN A 105 -25.13 14.61 9.42
C ASN A 105 -25.63 15.57 10.52
N GLN A 106 -25.45 15.19 11.78
CA GLN A 106 -25.61 16.05 12.96
C GLN A 106 -24.29 16.66 13.43
N GLY A 107 -23.16 16.33 12.81
CA GLY A 107 -21.83 16.83 13.14
C GLY A 107 -21.11 16.08 14.27
N HIS A 108 -21.63 14.94 14.73
CA HIS A 108 -20.96 14.12 15.73
C HIS A 108 -19.81 13.33 15.13
N ASP A 109 -18.82 13.02 15.96
CA ASP A 109 -17.69 12.18 15.57
C ASP A 109 -18.10 10.71 15.50
N VAL A 110 -17.78 10.09 14.36
CA VAL A 110 -17.88 8.65 14.15
C VAL A 110 -16.48 8.09 14.03
N VAL A 111 -16.04 7.41 15.09
CA VAL A 111 -14.72 6.78 15.17
C VAL A 111 -14.75 5.44 14.43
N LEU A 112 -14.29 5.43 13.18
CA LEU A 112 -14.35 4.25 12.31
C LEU A 112 -13.47 3.10 12.82
N GLY A 113 -12.41 3.41 13.57
CA GLY A 113 -11.54 2.42 14.20
C GLY A 113 -12.30 1.40 15.06
N ASN A 114 -13.28 1.87 15.85
CA ASN A 114 -14.05 1.00 16.73
C ASN A 114 -14.96 0.04 15.94
N ILE A 115 -15.54 0.53 14.84
CA ILE A 115 -16.39 -0.28 13.95
C ILE A 115 -15.54 -1.36 13.26
N LEU A 116 -14.37 -0.97 12.75
CA LEU A 116 -13.44 -1.91 12.12
C LEU A 116 -12.92 -2.95 13.11
N GLU A 117 -12.53 -2.55 14.31
CA GLU A 117 -12.05 -3.48 15.33
C GLU A 117 -13.12 -4.52 15.69
N ALA A 118 -14.37 -4.09 15.87
CA ALA A 118 -15.48 -5.00 16.11
C ALA A 118 -15.67 -5.99 14.95
N PHE A 119 -15.60 -5.51 13.70
CA PHE A 119 -15.71 -6.35 12.50
C PHE A 119 -14.55 -7.36 12.40
N GLU A 120 -13.33 -6.92 12.69
CA GLU A 120 -12.14 -7.77 12.69
C GLU A 120 -12.21 -8.87 13.74
N ASN A 121 -12.61 -8.52 14.95
CA ASN A 121 -12.68 -9.44 16.10
C ASN A 121 -13.88 -10.39 16.03
N THR A 122 -14.82 -10.17 15.11
CA THR A 122 -16.00 -11.02 14.94
C THR A 122 -16.07 -11.62 13.54
N GLN A 123 -16.79 -11.02 12.59
CA GLN A 123 -17.10 -11.68 11.32
C GLN A 123 -15.85 -11.98 10.48
N LEU A 124 -14.84 -11.09 10.42
CA LEU A 124 -13.63 -11.40 9.62
C LEU A 124 -12.80 -12.53 10.25
N THR A 125 -12.72 -12.59 11.58
CA THR A 125 -12.08 -13.72 12.28
C THR A 125 -12.84 -15.02 12.05
N GLN A 126 -14.17 -15.00 12.14
CA GLN A 126 -14.99 -16.18 11.88
C GLN A 126 -14.91 -16.62 10.40
N LEU A 127 -14.88 -15.67 9.46
CA LEU A 127 -14.74 -15.94 8.04
C LEU A 127 -13.38 -16.59 7.75
N LYS A 128 -12.30 -16.09 8.37
CA LYS A 128 -10.96 -16.69 8.30
C LYS A 128 -10.98 -18.14 8.80
N GLN A 129 -11.62 -18.38 9.93
CA GLN A 129 -11.77 -19.73 10.48
C GLN A 129 -12.56 -20.66 9.54
N ALA A 130 -13.59 -20.15 8.84
CA ALA A 130 -14.32 -20.94 7.86
C ALA A 130 -13.47 -21.27 6.62
N VAL A 131 -12.68 -20.30 6.14
CA VAL A 131 -11.70 -20.51 5.06
C VAL A 131 -10.66 -21.56 5.46
N ASP A 132 -10.10 -21.46 6.66
CA ASP A 132 -9.08 -22.39 7.17
C ASP A 132 -9.61 -23.82 7.32
N ARG A 133 -10.86 -23.96 7.79
CA ARG A 133 -11.53 -25.26 7.91
C ARG A 133 -12.14 -25.75 6.60
N LYS A 134 -12.07 -24.96 5.52
CA LYS A 134 -12.71 -25.27 4.23
C LYS A 134 -14.22 -25.51 4.37
N ASP A 135 -14.84 -24.77 5.27
CA ASP A 135 -16.25 -24.88 5.64
C ASP A 135 -17.11 -24.00 4.72
N GLY A 136 -17.56 -24.57 3.59
CA GLY A 136 -18.40 -23.88 2.60
C GLY A 136 -19.68 -23.28 3.19
N PRO A 137 -20.55 -24.05 3.85
CA PRO A 137 -21.77 -23.51 4.46
C PRO A 137 -21.50 -22.43 5.50
N GLY A 138 -20.48 -22.62 6.35
CA GLY A 138 -20.06 -21.61 7.32
C GLY A 138 -19.56 -20.34 6.66
N PHE A 139 -18.72 -20.46 5.62
CA PHE A 139 -18.21 -19.35 4.83
C PHE A 139 -19.34 -18.53 4.22
N GLU A 140 -20.30 -19.18 3.53
CA GLU A 140 -21.39 -18.45 2.86
C GLU A 140 -22.27 -17.67 3.82
N ARG A 141 -22.57 -18.25 4.99
CA ARG A 141 -23.32 -17.58 6.04
C ARG A 141 -22.56 -16.38 6.58
N LEU A 142 -21.29 -16.55 6.94
CA LEU A 142 -20.44 -15.49 7.51
C LEU A 142 -20.16 -14.36 6.51
N TYR A 143 -20.06 -14.68 5.22
CA TYR A 143 -19.95 -13.68 4.16
C TYR A 143 -21.18 -12.76 4.13
N ARG A 144 -22.40 -13.35 4.19
CA ARG A 144 -23.66 -12.58 4.22
C ARG A 144 -23.79 -11.75 5.50
N GLU A 145 -23.41 -12.31 6.64
CA GLU A 145 -23.37 -11.56 7.91
C GLU A 145 -22.42 -10.36 7.83
N SER A 146 -21.25 -10.53 7.19
CA SER A 146 -20.28 -9.45 6.98
C SER A 146 -20.85 -8.28 6.18
N LEU A 147 -21.72 -8.51 5.19
CA LEU A 147 -22.38 -7.44 4.43
C LEU A 147 -23.24 -6.53 5.32
N THR A 148 -23.82 -7.07 6.39
CA THR A 148 -24.58 -6.28 7.37
C THR A 148 -23.66 -5.30 8.10
N VAL A 149 -22.43 -5.71 8.41
CA VAL A 149 -21.43 -4.87 9.07
C VAL A 149 -20.84 -3.84 8.11
N CYS A 150 -20.61 -4.22 6.85
CA CYS A 150 -20.27 -3.27 5.79
C CYS A 150 -21.34 -2.17 5.69
N TYR A 151 -22.62 -2.55 5.71
CA TYR A 151 -23.72 -1.58 5.71
C TYR A 151 -23.77 -0.71 6.96
N SER A 152 -23.52 -1.26 8.16
CA SER A 152 -23.52 -0.45 9.39
C SER A 152 -22.43 0.61 9.39
N CYS A 153 -21.24 0.29 8.89
CA CYS A 153 -20.15 1.26 8.74
C CYS A 153 -20.51 2.36 7.74
N HIS A 154 -21.07 1.98 6.58
CA HIS A 154 -21.54 2.95 5.58
C HIS A 154 -22.64 3.86 6.12
N LYS A 155 -23.62 3.30 6.83
CA LYS A 155 -24.70 4.06 7.46
C LYS A 155 -24.16 5.03 8.51
N ALA A 156 -23.25 4.58 9.38
CA ALA A 156 -22.60 5.44 10.37
C ALA A 156 -21.78 6.57 9.72
N SER A 157 -21.29 6.37 8.50
CA SER A 157 -20.55 7.38 7.72
C SER A 157 -21.45 8.24 6.81
N ASP A 158 -22.76 8.29 7.07
CA ASP A 158 -23.79 8.94 6.23
C ASP A 158 -23.82 8.54 4.76
N LYS A 159 -23.60 7.25 4.51
CA LYS A 159 -23.71 6.67 3.17
C LYS A 159 -24.76 5.56 3.12
N PRO A 160 -26.00 5.79 3.58
CA PRO A 160 -27.04 4.74 3.61
C PRO A 160 -27.47 4.25 2.22
N TYR A 161 -27.10 4.98 1.16
CA TYR A 161 -27.30 4.58 -0.23
C TYR A 161 -26.30 3.51 -0.70
N LEU A 162 -25.17 3.32 0.00
CA LEU A 162 -24.24 2.23 -0.26
C LEU A 162 -24.74 0.97 0.47
N LYS A 163 -25.44 0.10 -0.27
CA LYS A 163 -26.07 -1.13 0.25
C LYS A 163 -25.37 -2.37 -0.33
N PRO A 164 -24.33 -2.90 0.33
CA PRO A 164 -23.65 -4.11 -0.11
C PRO A 164 -24.63 -5.28 -0.20
N ARG A 165 -24.48 -6.09 -1.23
CA ARG A 165 -25.24 -7.33 -1.46
C ARG A 165 -24.29 -8.42 -1.94
N VAL A 166 -24.73 -9.67 -1.88
CA VAL A 166 -23.99 -10.76 -2.50
C VAL A 166 -23.91 -10.48 -4.02
N PRO A 167 -22.71 -10.51 -4.62
CA PRO A 167 -22.54 -10.27 -6.05
C PRO A 167 -23.04 -11.46 -6.85
N ASP A 168 -23.66 -11.18 -8.00
CA ASP A 168 -24.12 -12.23 -8.93
C ASP A 168 -23.01 -12.63 -9.92
N GLU A 169 -22.07 -11.72 -10.20
CA GLU A 169 -20.90 -11.94 -11.04
C GLU A 169 -19.68 -11.11 -10.57
N PRO A 170 -18.45 -11.54 -10.90
CA PRO A 170 -17.25 -10.74 -10.62
C PRO A 170 -17.15 -9.56 -11.61
N ALA A 171 -16.54 -8.46 -11.17
CA ALA A 171 -16.33 -7.29 -12.02
C ALA A 171 -15.35 -7.56 -13.18
N SER A 172 -14.40 -8.48 -12.98
CA SER A 172 -13.43 -8.94 -13.97
C SER A 172 -13.33 -10.47 -13.94
N ARG A 173 -12.95 -11.08 -15.07
CA ARG A 173 -12.78 -12.55 -15.22
C ARG A 173 -11.35 -12.94 -15.60
N ILE A 174 -10.38 -12.06 -15.28
CA ILE A 174 -8.96 -12.29 -15.62
C ILE A 174 -8.31 -13.39 -14.78
N ILE A 175 -8.78 -13.60 -13.54
CA ILE A 175 -8.36 -14.71 -12.66
C ILE A 175 -9.49 -15.72 -12.60
N THR A 176 -9.16 -16.99 -12.86
CA THR A 176 -10.09 -18.11 -12.67
C THR A 176 -10.27 -18.43 -11.19
N PHE A 177 -11.51 -18.71 -10.78
CA PHE A 177 -11.80 -19.16 -9.42
C PHE A 177 -11.70 -20.69 -9.28
N ASP A 178 -11.70 -21.44 -10.37
CA ASP A 178 -11.54 -22.90 -10.32
C ASP A 178 -10.12 -23.26 -9.85
N PRO A 179 -9.96 -23.93 -8.69
CA PRO A 179 -8.64 -24.31 -8.18
C PRO A 179 -7.91 -25.32 -9.06
N ASN A 180 -8.59 -25.98 -10.01
CA ASN A 180 -8.03 -26.99 -10.91
C ASN A 180 -7.89 -26.48 -12.35
N ALA A 181 -8.13 -25.20 -12.60
CA ALA A 181 -7.95 -24.64 -13.93
C ALA A 181 -6.49 -24.78 -14.40
N PRO A 182 -6.25 -25.08 -15.69
CA PRO A 182 -4.90 -25.15 -16.22
C PRO A 182 -4.21 -23.77 -16.15
N ALA A 183 -2.88 -23.79 -16.02
CA ALA A 183 -2.08 -22.59 -16.21
C ALA A 183 -2.30 -22.05 -17.65
N PRO A 184 -2.25 -20.71 -17.84
CA PRO A 184 -2.38 -20.10 -19.15
C PRO A 184 -1.27 -20.52 -20.12
#